data_AF-A0A2G1TPW2-F1
#
_entry.id   AF-A0A2G1TPW2-F1
#
_cell.length_a   1.000
_cell.length_b   1.000
_cell.length_c   1.000
_cell.angle_alpha   90.00
_cell.angle_beta   90.00
_cell.angle_gamma   90.00
#
_symmetry.space_group_name_H-M   'P 1'
#
loop_
_entity.id
_entity.type
_entity.pdbx_description
1 polymer ?
#
loop_
_entity_poly.entity_id
_entity_poly.type
_entity_poly.pdbx_seq_one_letter_code
_entity_poly.pdbx_strand_id
1 'polypeptide(L)' 'MHSTLEINSHKKMTAEEILEEIEYPLENLENFLLAMTKMKVVERLEEKEFSAIINTLHYQVSNIKRAVHTK' A
#
# COMPACT_ATOMS: atom_id res chain seq x y z
N MET A 1 -2.62 -4.07 -18.51
CA MET A 1 -1.77 -3.64 -17.38
C MET A 1 -2.67 -3.60 -16.16
N HIS A 2 -2.50 -4.52 -15.22
CA HIS A 2 -3.17 -4.44 -13.92
C HIS A 2 -2.50 -3.34 -13.10
N SER A 3 -3.29 -2.43 -12.52
CA SER A 3 -2.78 -1.40 -11.63
C SER A 3 -2.05 -2.08 -10.48
N THR A 4 -0.83 -1.65 -10.19
CA THR A 4 0.05 -2.19 -9.12
C THR A 4 -0.52 -2.04 -7.70
N LEU A 5 -1.75 -1.53 -7.56
CA LEU A 5 -2.39 -1.14 -6.31
C LEU A 5 -3.87 -1.54 -6.22
N GLU A 6 -4.44 -2.19 -7.24
CA GLU A 6 -5.85 -2.59 -7.24
C GLU A 6 -6.00 -4.02 -6.74
N ILE A 7 -6.43 -4.14 -5.48
CA ILE A 7 -6.91 -5.40 -4.92
C ILE A 7 -8.38 -5.55 -5.33
N ASN A 8 -8.71 -6.68 -5.96
CA ASN A 8 -10.04 -7.08 -6.40
C ASN A 8 -10.94 -7.46 -5.22
N SER A 9 -11.24 -6.50 -4.35
CA SER A 9 -12.12 -6.67 -3.18
C SER A 9 -13.61 -6.85 -3.53
N HIS A 10 -13.94 -7.22 -4.77
CA HIS A 10 -15.31 -7.34 -5.29
C HIS A 10 -15.72 -8.80 -5.56
N LYS A 11 -14.81 -9.75 -5.32
CA LYS A 11 -15.06 -11.17 -5.51
C LYS A 11 -15.05 -11.86 -4.15
N LYS A 12 -15.90 -12.87 -3.95
CA LYS A 12 -15.73 -13.79 -2.82
C LYS A 12 -14.42 -14.52 -3.03
N MET A 13 -13.49 -14.32 -2.12
CA MET A 13 -12.17 -14.92 -2.15
C MET A 13 -12.00 -15.88 -0.97
N THR A 14 -11.25 -16.97 -1.17
CA THR A 14 -10.80 -17.80 -0.05
C THR A 14 -9.72 -17.08 0.75
N ALA A 15 -9.37 -17.62 1.92
CA ALA A 15 -8.29 -17.05 2.73
C ALA A 15 -6.95 -17.09 1.97
N GLU A 16 -6.69 -18.15 1.21
CA GLU A 16 -5.49 -18.31 0.38
C GLU A 16 -5.44 -17.27 -0.74
N GLU A 17 -6.55 -17.06 -1.44
CA GLU A 17 -6.63 -16.03 -2.48
C GLU A 17 -6.41 -14.62 -1.91
N ILE A 18 -6.91 -14.35 -0.70
CA ILE A 18 -6.67 -13.07 0.00
C ILE A 18 -5.18 -12.91 0.31
N LEU A 19 -4.52 -13.97 0.78
CA LEU A 19 -3.09 -13.95 1.09
C LEU A 19 -2.24 -13.66 -0.16
N GLU A 20 -2.52 -14.34 -1.27
CA GLU A 20 -1.85 -14.10 -2.55
C GLU A 20 -2.07 -12.67 -3.04
N GLU A 21 -3.27 -12.11 -2.85
CA GLU A 21 -3.59 -10.77 -3.34
C GLU A 21 -2.99 -9.64 -2.47
N ILE A 22 -2.77 -9.85 -1.17
CA ILE A 22 -2.13 -8.85 -0.30
C ILE A 22 -0.61 -8.94 -0.26
N GLU A 23 -0.01 -10.04 -0.71
CA GLU A 23 1.45 -10.28 -0.66
C GLU A 23 2.23 -9.16 -1.37
N TYR A 24 1.91 -8.90 -2.64
CA TYR A 24 2.59 -7.87 -3.43
C TYR A 24 2.36 -6.43 -2.90
N PRO A 25 1.12 -6.01 -2.54
CA PRO A 25 0.90 -4.73 -1.86
C PRO A 25 1.67 -4.55 -0.55
N LEU A 26 1.83 -5.61 0.25
CA LEU A 26 2.60 -5.58 1.50
C LEU A 26 4.09 -5.40 1.24
N GLU A 27 4.66 -6.17 0.31
CA GLU A 27 6.07 -6.04 -0.07
C GLU A 27 6.38 -4.63 -0.60
N ASN A 28 5.48 -4.07 -1.41
CA ASN A 28 5.64 -2.72 -1.93
C ASN A 28 5.60 -1.65 -0.83
N LEU A 29 4.71 -1.81 0.16
CA LEU A 29 4.65 -0.91 1.32
C LEU A 29 5.94 -0.98 2.15
N GLU A 30 6.47 -2.18 2.38
CA GLU A 30 7.73 -2.38 3.09
C GLU A 30 8.91 -1.72 2.35
N ASN A 31 9.03 -1.96 1.04
CA ASN A 31 10.07 -1.36 0.21
C ASN A 31 10.00 0.17 0.20
N PHE A 32 8.79 0.74 0.13
CA PHE A 32 8.58 2.18 0.19
C PHE A 32 9.01 2.77 1.54
N LEU A 33 8.59 2.16 2.65
CA LEU A 33 9.00 2.60 4.00
C LEU A 33 10.52 2.48 4.19
N LEU A 34 11.11 1.39 3.72
CA LEU A 34 12.57 1.20 3.75
C LEU A 34 13.29 2.30 2.95
N ALA A 35 12.80 2.65 1.76
CA ALA A 35 13.35 3.76 0.98
C ALA A 35 13.25 5.09 1.74
N MET A 36 12.11 5.38 2.35
CA MET A 36 11.90 6.59 3.17
C MET A 36 12.86 6.68 4.36
N THR A 37 13.16 5.56 5.04
CA THR A 37 14.14 5.54 6.14
C THR A 37 15.59 5.77 5.69
N LYS A 38 15.90 5.41 4.43
CA LYS A 38 17.23 5.55 3.83
C LYS A 38 17.42 6.90 3.13
N MET A 39 16.33 7.57 2.76
CA MET A 39 16.38 8.95 2.30
C MET A 39 16.91 9.82 3.44
N LYS A 40 18.21 10.16 3.38
CA LYS A 40 18.71 11.31 4.11
C LYS A 40 17.88 12.50 3.64
N VAL A 41 16.99 12.99 4.50
CA VAL A 41 16.20 14.21 4.26
C VAL A 41 17.19 15.38 4.31
N VAL A 42 17.91 15.62 3.20
CA VAL A 42 18.88 16.72 3.08
C VAL A 42 18.12 18.04 2.89
N GLU A 43 16.96 17.99 2.25
CA GLU A 43 16.01 19.09 2.11
C GLU A 43 14.71 18.78 2.85
N ARG A 44 14.12 19.77 3.52
CA ARG A 44 12.80 19.62 4.13
C ARG A 44 11.78 19.35 3.02
N LEU A 45 11.00 18.29 3.17
CA LEU A 45 9.80 18.06 2.35
C LEU A 45 8.84 19.22 2.51
N GLU A 46 8.29 19.71 1.40
CA GLU A 46 7.19 20.64 1.46
C GLU A 46 5.93 19.97 2.04
N GLU A 47 5.06 20.75 2.66
CA GLU A 47 3.83 20.24 3.29
C GLU A 47 2.97 19.42 2.32
N LYS A 48 2.92 19.82 1.04
CA LYS A 48 2.18 19.12 -0.02
C LYS A 48 2.79 17.76 -0.33
N GLU A 49 4.10 17.66 -0.39
CA GLU A 49 4.82 16.41 -0.68
C GLU A 49 4.65 15.44 0.48
N PHE A 50 4.79 15.93 1.72
CA PHE A 50 4.52 15.14 2.91
C PHE A 50 3.08 14.63 2.94
N SER A 51 2.10 15.49 2.66
CA SER A 51 0.69 15.11 2.62
C SER A 51 0.41 14.05 1.54
N ALA A 52 1.05 14.16 0.36
CA ALA A 52 0.92 13.18 -0.71
C ALA A 52 1.48 11.81 -0.30
N ILE A 53 2.62 11.78 0.38
CA ILE A 53 3.22 10.55 0.93
C ILE A 53 2.28 9.90 1.94
N ILE A 54 1.77 10.66 2.90
CA ILE A 54 0.85 10.15 3.93
C ILE A 54 -0.46 9.63 3.31
N ASN A 55 -1.03 10.35 2.33
CA ASN A 55 -2.24 9.90 1.64
C ASN A 55 -2.01 8.59 0.87
N THR A 56 -0.84 8.43 0.25
CA THR A 56 -0.48 7.20 -0.46
C THR A 56 -0.37 6.02 0.51
N LEU A 57 0.30 6.20 1.65
CA LEU A 57 0.37 5.19 2.71
C LEU A 57 -1.03 4.82 3.23
N HIS A 58 -1.87 5.82 3.51
CA HIS A 58 -3.23 5.59 3.99
C HIS A 58 -4.06 4.79 2.98
N TYR A 59 -3.96 5.14 1.70
CA TYR A 59 -4.66 4.43 0.63
C TYR A 59 -4.22 2.95 0.53
N GLN A 60 -2.92 2.68 0.56
CA GLN A 60 -2.39 1.31 0.50
C GLN A 60 -2.86 0.46 1.70
N VAL A 61 -2.75 0.99 2.92
CA VAL A 61 -3.22 0.30 4.13
C VAL A 61 -4.73 0.07 4.09
N SER A 62 -5.51 1.04 3.58
CA SER A 62 -6.96 0.90 3.42
C SER A 62 -7.33 -0.20 2.42
N ASN A 63 -6.58 -0.33 1.32
CA ASN A 63 -6.79 -1.40 0.32
C ASN A 63 -6.53 -2.77 0.93
N ILE A 64 -5.40 -2.95 1.63
CA ILE A 64 -5.05 -4.21 2.30
C ILE A 64 -6.12 -4.56 3.35
N LYS A 65 -6.52 -3.58 4.17
CA LYS A 65 -7.58 -3.78 5.18
C LYS A 65 -8.88 -4.24 4.54
N ARG A 66 -9.29 -3.62 3.42
CA ARG A 66 -10.50 -4.01 2.69
C ARG A 66 -10.39 -5.44 2.18
N ALA A 67 -9.28 -5.82 1.55
CA ALA A 67 -9.05 -7.17 1.07
C ALA A 67 -9.25 -8.22 2.17
N VAL A 68 -8.64 -8.00 3.33
CA VAL A 68 -8.73 -8.91 4.49
C VAL A 68 -10.14 -8.98 5.10
N HIS A 69 -10.92 -7.91 5.03
CA HIS A 69 -12.24 -7.83 5.65
C HIS A 69 -13.42 -8.05 4.68
N THR A 70 -13.14 -8.31 3.39
CA THR A 70 -14.19 -8.61 2.40
C THR A 70 -14.75 -10.00 2.71
N LYS A 71 -15.96 -10.07 3.26
CA LYS A 71 -16.73 -11.30 3.50
C LYS A 71 -17.69 -11.59 2.34
#